data_AF-A0A383EFQ0-F1
#
_entry.id   AF-A0A383EFQ0-F1
#
_cell.length_a   1.000
_cell.length_b   1.000
_cell.length_c   1.000
_cell.angle_alpha   90.00
_cell.angle_beta   90.00
_cell.angle_gamma   90.00
#
_symmetry.space_group_name_H-M   'P 1'
#
loop_
_entity.id
_entity.type
_entity.pdbx_description
1 polymer ?
#
loop_
_entity_poly.entity_id
_entity_poly.type
_entity_poly.pdbx_seq_one_letter_code
_entity_poly.pdbx_strand_id
1 'polypeptide(L)'
;MLTYTRDRGKKQTIWDIIDIPQRGRQLQEAIARGLPYSTFLRIARYAEMTNAELVGLLGISVSTLRRRANAGKLSVIESEKVVRLIQVINAGITLFDGSKEKA
;
A
#
# COMPACT_ATOMS: atom_id res chain seq x y z
N MET A 1 -6.24 13.33 10.67
CA MET A 1 -5.25 12.58 9.86
C MET A 1 -4.30 11.90 10.83
N LEU A 2 -4.04 10.61 10.68
CA LEU A 2 -2.94 9.97 11.40
C LEU A 2 -1.67 10.22 10.60
N THR A 3 -0.88 11.20 11.05
CA THR A 3 0.41 11.54 10.44
C THR A 3 1.45 10.55 10.93
N TYR A 4 1.79 9.59 10.08
CA TYR A 4 2.97 8.76 10.26
C TYR A 4 4.21 9.64 10.16
N THR A 5 5.01 9.69 11.23
CA THR A 5 6.22 10.52 11.29
C THR A 5 7.40 9.65 10.89
N ARG A 6 7.95 9.89 9.69
CA ARG A 6 9.12 9.18 9.14
C ARG A 6 10.38 9.52 9.96
N ASP A 7 11.21 8.53 10.24
CA ASP A 7 12.56 8.71 10.79
C ASP A 7 13.53 9.09 9.65
N ARG A 8 14.05 10.32 9.66
CA ARG A 8 14.86 10.90 8.57
C ARG A 8 16.25 10.26 8.40
N GLY A 9 16.68 9.39 9.33
CA GLY A 9 18.03 8.78 9.31
C GLY A 9 18.14 7.43 8.62
N LYS A 10 17.03 6.77 8.23
CA LYS A 10 17.04 5.42 7.62
C LYS A 10 16.72 5.46 6.12
N LYS A 11 17.26 4.48 5.35
CA LYS A 11 16.84 4.23 3.97
C LYS A 11 15.31 4.15 3.94
N GLN A 12 14.66 4.92 3.05
CA GLN A 12 13.20 4.92 2.95
C GLN A 12 12.70 3.51 2.61
N THR A 13 11.88 2.96 3.48
CA THR A 13 11.20 1.70 3.25
C THR A 13 9.96 1.93 2.39
N ILE A 14 9.41 0.85 1.80
CA ILE A 14 8.14 0.94 1.09
C ILE A 14 7.03 1.56 1.96
N TRP A 15 7.03 1.29 3.26
CA TRP A 15 6.08 1.83 4.24
C TRP A 15 6.16 3.36 4.35
N ASP A 16 7.37 3.91 4.27
CA ASP A 16 7.58 5.35 4.25
C ASP A 16 6.99 5.94 2.97
N ILE A 17 7.29 5.35 1.81
CA ILE A 17 6.84 5.82 0.49
C ILE A 17 5.32 5.89 0.40
N ILE A 18 4.63 4.86 0.89
CA ILE A 18 3.16 4.76 0.85
C ILE A 18 2.47 5.51 2.00
N ASP A 19 3.24 6.01 2.97
CA ASP A 19 2.78 6.79 4.12
C ASP A 19 1.82 6.02 5.04
N ILE A 20 2.19 4.80 5.40
CA ILE A 20 1.41 3.92 6.29
C ILE A 20 2.32 3.25 7.32
N PRO A 21 1.90 3.13 8.60
CA PRO A 21 2.63 2.38 9.61
C PRO A 21 2.83 0.91 9.21
N GLN A 22 4.04 0.38 9.37
CA GLN A 22 4.36 -1.00 8.99
C GLN A 22 3.60 -2.07 9.79
N ARG A 23 3.28 -1.82 11.05
CA ARG A 23 2.69 -2.80 11.97
C ARG A 23 2.07 -2.17 13.21
N GLY A 24 1.46 -3.01 14.03
CA GLY A 24 0.93 -2.63 15.34
C GLY A 24 -0.42 -1.91 15.26
N ARG A 25 -0.82 -1.31 16.39
CA ARG A 25 -2.16 -0.72 16.57
C ARG A 25 -2.48 0.36 15.54
N GLN A 26 -1.52 1.21 15.18
CA GLN A 26 -1.73 2.28 14.21
C GLN A 26 -2.09 1.74 12.81
N LEU A 27 -1.48 0.63 12.39
CA LEU A 27 -1.83 -0.04 11.14
C LEU A 27 -3.24 -0.62 11.19
N GLN A 28 -3.58 -1.32 12.28
CA GLN A 28 -4.93 -1.88 12.47
C GLN A 28 -6.01 -0.79 12.43
N GLU A 29 -5.77 0.33 13.09
CA GLU A 29 -6.66 1.48 13.06
C GLU A 29 -6.75 2.12 11.66
N ALA A 30 -5.65 2.18 10.91
CA ALA A 30 -5.64 2.69 9.54
C ALA A 30 -6.46 1.80 8.60
N ILE A 31 -6.34 0.47 8.73
CA ILE A 31 -7.16 -0.50 8.00
C ILE A 31 -8.64 -0.36 8.38
N ALA A 32 -8.95 -0.30 9.68
CA ALA A 32 -10.32 -0.19 10.17
C ALA A 32 -11.04 1.08 9.69
N ARG A 33 -10.33 2.20 9.53
CA ARG A 33 -10.90 3.44 8.96
C ARG A 33 -11.03 3.41 7.43
N GLY A 34 -10.39 2.45 6.78
CA GLY A 34 -10.17 2.43 5.34
C GLY A 34 -8.98 3.31 4.95
N LEU A 35 -8.05 2.75 4.19
CA LEU A 35 -6.89 3.47 3.70
C LEU A 35 -7.30 4.52 2.66
N PRO A 36 -6.61 5.67 2.61
CA PRO A 36 -6.82 6.66 1.56
C PRO A 36 -6.67 6.04 0.16
N TYR A 37 -7.48 6.48 -0.80
CA TYR A 37 -7.33 6.03 -2.19
C TYR A 37 -5.94 6.38 -2.76
N SER A 38 -5.31 7.45 -2.26
CA SER A 38 -3.94 7.82 -2.61
C SER A 38 -2.91 6.75 -2.24
N THR A 39 -3.16 5.91 -1.22
CA THR A 39 -2.31 4.75 -0.92
C THR A 39 -2.29 3.77 -2.08
N PHE A 40 -3.46 3.43 -2.64
CA PHE A 40 -3.54 2.56 -3.81
C PHE A 40 -2.71 3.11 -4.98
N LEU A 41 -2.86 4.41 -5.26
CA LEU A 41 -2.11 5.07 -6.34
C LEU A 41 -0.60 5.08 -6.10
N ARG A 42 -0.16 5.26 -4.84
CA ARG A 42 1.26 5.20 -4.47
C ARG A 42 1.85 3.81 -4.69
N ILE A 43 1.09 2.75 -4.42
CA ILE A 43 1.53 1.36 -4.65
C ILE A 43 1.59 1.04 -6.12
N ALA A 44 0.56 1.40 -6.91
CA ALA A 44 0.58 1.22 -8.36
C ALA A 44 1.84 1.85 -8.97
N ARG A 45 2.14 3.09 -8.57
CA ARG A 45 3.37 3.78 -8.99
C ARG A 45 4.64 3.10 -8.50
N TYR A 46 4.69 2.67 -7.24
CA TYR A 46 5.87 2.02 -6.67
C TYR A 46 6.19 0.68 -7.34
N ALA A 47 5.15 -0.10 -7.67
CA ALA A 47 5.26 -1.39 -8.33
C ALA A 47 5.31 -1.28 -9.87
N GLU A 48 5.31 -0.07 -10.42
CA GLU A 48 5.26 0.20 -11.88
C GLU A 48 4.09 -0.50 -12.59
N MET A 49 2.98 -0.68 -11.87
CA MET A 49 1.76 -1.30 -12.36
C MET A 49 0.74 -0.24 -12.74
N THR A 50 -0.02 -0.49 -13.80
CA THR A 50 -1.24 0.24 -14.09
C THR A 50 -2.30 -0.03 -13.02
N ASN A 51 -3.26 0.90 -12.88
CA ASN A 51 -4.39 0.71 -11.98
C ASN A 51 -5.18 -0.58 -12.30
N ALA A 52 -5.25 -0.97 -13.57
CA ALA A 52 -5.97 -2.17 -14.02
C ALA A 52 -5.27 -3.46 -13.57
N GLU A 53 -3.95 -3.53 -13.73
CA GLU A 53 -3.14 -4.68 -13.28
C GLU A 53 -3.20 -4.82 -11.76
N LEU A 54 -3.07 -3.72 -11.03
CA LEU A 54 -3.10 -3.75 -9.58
C LEU A 54 -4.46 -4.19 -9.03
N VAL A 55 -5.58 -3.75 -9.64
CA VAL A 55 -6.90 -4.25 -9.20
C VAL A 55 -7.12 -5.71 -9.58
N GLY A 56 -6.59 -6.17 -10.70
CA GLY A 56 -6.56 -7.59 -11.05
C GLY A 56 -5.83 -8.41 -9.99
N LEU A 57 -4.63 -7.98 -9.61
CA LEU A 57 -3.82 -8.61 -8.56
C LEU A 57 -4.55 -8.65 -7.19
N LEU A 58 -5.24 -7.57 -6.83
CA LEU A 58 -5.97 -7.47 -5.57
C LEU A 58 -7.36 -8.14 -5.61
N GLY A 59 -7.80 -8.65 -6.77
CA GLY A 59 -9.17 -9.14 -6.95
C GLY A 59 -10.22 -8.08 -6.62
N ILE A 60 -10.00 -6.85 -7.08
CA ILE A 60 -10.92 -5.71 -6.98
C ILE A 60 -11.46 -5.43 -8.39
N SER A 61 -12.75 -5.15 -8.54
CA SER A 61 -13.27 -4.75 -9.86
C SER A 61 -12.90 -3.30 -10.20
N VAL A 62 -12.72 -2.99 -11.49
CA VAL A 62 -12.50 -1.61 -11.96
C VAL A 62 -13.64 -0.67 -11.54
N SER A 63 -14.88 -1.16 -11.57
CA SER A 63 -16.07 -0.41 -11.09
C SER A 63 -15.98 -0.08 -9.60
N THR A 64 -15.53 -1.03 -8.78
CA THR A 64 -15.30 -0.80 -7.34
C THR A 64 -14.20 0.22 -7.15
N LEU A 65 -13.10 0.13 -7.89
CA LEU A 65 -12.01 1.10 -7.81
C LEU A 65 -12.47 2.53 -8.15
N ARG A 66 -13.26 2.70 -9.21
CA ARG A 66 -13.87 4.00 -9.56
C ARG A 66 -14.71 4.57 -8.41
N ARG A 67 -15.53 3.73 -7.78
CA ARG A 67 -16.30 4.13 -6.60
C ARG A 67 -15.40 4.56 -5.44
N ARG A 68 -14.25 3.90 -5.23
CA ARG A 68 -13.27 4.30 -4.20
C ARG A 68 -12.52 5.59 -4.53
N ALA A 69 -12.24 5.84 -5.81
CA ALA A 69 -11.68 7.12 -6.25
C ALA A 69 -12.61 8.28 -5.87
N ASN A 70 -13.92 8.14 -6.12
CA ASN A 70 -14.92 9.14 -5.74
C ASN A 70 -15.08 9.28 -4.21
N ALA A 71 -15.02 8.16 -3.47
CA ALA A 71 -15.13 8.17 -2.02
C ALA A 71 -13.85 8.63 -1.30
N GLY A 72 -12.71 8.69 -2.00
CA GLY A 72 -11.40 9.05 -1.46
C GLY A 72 -10.76 8.01 -0.55
N LYS A 73 -11.39 6.85 -0.31
CA LYS A 73 -10.88 5.79 0.58
C LYS A 73 -11.33 4.40 0.16
N LEU A 74 -10.53 3.39 0.51
CA LEU A 74 -10.80 1.97 0.37
C LEU A 74 -11.74 1.46 1.48
N SER A 75 -12.35 0.29 1.30
CA SER A 75 -12.98 -0.43 2.43
C SER A 75 -11.93 -1.05 3.34
N VAL A 76 -12.36 -1.54 4.50
CA VAL A 76 -11.55 -2.36 5.39
C VAL A 76 -10.96 -3.56 4.64
N ILE A 77 -11.79 -4.34 3.93
CA ILE A 77 -11.36 -5.53 3.18
C ILE A 77 -10.36 -5.17 2.07
N GLU A 78 -10.61 -4.10 1.32
CA GLU A 78 -9.68 -3.64 0.28
C GLU A 78 -8.37 -3.12 0.87
N SER A 79 -8.44 -2.47 2.03
CA SER A 79 -7.27 -2.00 2.77
C SER A 79 -6.40 -3.15 3.26
N GLU A 80 -7.01 -4.22 3.77
CA GLU A 80 -6.30 -5.44 4.16
C GLU A 80 -5.58 -6.08 2.95
N LYS A 81 -6.26 -6.18 1.80
CA LYS A 81 -5.65 -6.70 0.56
C LYS A 81 -4.43 -5.88 0.15
N VAL A 82 -4.57 -4.55 0.18
CA VAL A 82 -3.47 -3.61 -0.11
C VAL A 82 -2.30 -3.82 0.86
N VAL A 83 -2.57 -3.90 2.17
CA VAL A 83 -1.54 -4.11 3.20
C VAL A 83 -0.82 -5.44 3.00
N ARG A 84 -1.55 -6.52 2.69
CA ARG A 84 -0.94 -7.82 2.40
C ARG A 84 0.01 -7.75 1.19
N LEU A 85 -0.38 -7.06 0.12
CA LEU A 85 0.50 -6.86 -1.04
C LEU A 85 1.78 -6.11 -0.64
N ILE A 86 1.67 -5.02 0.12
CA ILE A 86 2.84 -4.26 0.61
C ILE A 86 3.75 -5.17 1.44
N GLN A 87 3.19 -6.03 2.29
CA GLN A 87 3.97 -6.98 3.08
C GLN A 87 4.74 -7.97 2.19
N VAL A 88 4.10 -8.50 1.14
CA VAL A 88 4.75 -9.39 0.17
C VAL A 88 5.87 -8.67 -0.57
N ILE A 89 5.63 -7.45 -1.06
CA ILE A 89 6.65 -6.63 -1.72
C ILE A 89 7.80 -6.34 -0.76
N ASN A 90 7.50 -5.95 0.48
CA ASN A 90 8.52 -5.69 1.49
C ASN A 90 9.33 -6.94 1.83
N ALA A 91 8.68 -8.11 1.90
CA ALA A 91 9.36 -9.38 2.13
C ALA A 91 10.27 -9.75 0.95
N GLY A 92 9.80 -9.56 -0.29
CA GLY A 92 10.60 -9.71 -1.50
C GLY A 92 11.80 -8.78 -1.49
N ILE A 93 11.60 -7.48 -1.22
CA ILE A 93 12.69 -6.52 -1.07
C ILE A 93 13.64 -6.99 0.03
N THR A 94 13.15 -7.42 1.21
CA THR A 94 14.06 -7.88 2.29
C THR A 94 14.83 -9.15 1.91
N LEU A 95 14.24 -10.03 1.10
CA LEU A 95 14.84 -11.28 0.64
C LEU A 95 15.87 -11.04 -0.48
N PHE A 96 15.59 -10.08 -1.37
CA PHE A 96 16.39 -9.77 -2.54
C PHE A 96 17.31 -8.57 -2.36
N ASP A 97 17.09 -7.68 -1.36
CA ASP A 97 18.03 -6.65 -0.93
C ASP A 97 19.20 -7.34 -0.23
N GLY A 98 20.38 -7.35 -0.83
CA GLY A 98 20.94 -6.21 -1.57
C GLY A 98 20.99 -6.22 -3.11
N SER A 99 19.92 -6.45 -3.87
CA SER A 99 19.85 -6.19 -5.32
C SER A 99 18.40 -6.02 -5.81
N LYS A 100 17.93 -4.77 -5.91
CA LYS A 100 16.60 -4.41 -6.46
C LYS A 100 16.41 -4.82 -7.94
N GLU A 101 17.47 -5.23 -8.63
CA GLU A 101 17.50 -5.64 -10.05
C GLU A 101 17.24 -7.15 -10.26
N LYS A 102 17.01 -7.93 -9.20
CA LYS A 102 16.83 -9.38 -9.25
C LYS A 102 15.45 -9.89 -8.83
N ALA A 103 14.52 -8.98 -8.52
CA ALA A 103 13.12 -9.30 -8.23
C ALA A 103 12.27 -9.04 -9.48
#